data_AF-A0A920HSM0-F1
#
_entry.id   AF-A0A920HSM0-F1
#
_cell.length_a   1.000
_cell.length_b   1.000
_cell.length_c   1.000
_cell.angle_alpha   90.00
_cell.angle_beta   90.00
_cell.angle_gamma   90.00
#
_symmetry.space_group_name_H-M   'P 1'
#
loop_
_entity.id
_entity.type
_entity.pdbx_description
1 polymer ?
#
loop_
_entity_poly.entity_id
_entity_poly.type
_entity_poly.pdbx_seq_one_letter_code
_entity_poly.pdbx_strand_id
1 'polypeptide(L)' 'MEIKTGMVFALETYCPAKDGVSAARIEEEVVVTDQGCKVISLFPADELPIANRY' A
#
# COMPACT_ATOMS: atom_id res chain seq x y z
N MET A 1 -1.30 13.42 -18.31
CA MET A 1 -2.32 13.69 -17.27
C MET A 1 -1.58 14.16 -16.03
N GLU A 2 -2.07 15.19 -15.35
CA GLU A 2 -1.45 15.72 -14.12
C GLU A 2 -2.16 15.19 -12.88
N ILE A 3 -1.42 15.05 -11.77
CA ILE A 3 -1.96 14.69 -10.46
C ILE A 3 -2.68 15.92 -9.89
N LYS A 4 -3.90 15.72 -9.37
CA LYS A 4 -4.75 16.81 -8.86
C LYS A 4 -5.24 16.50 -7.45
N THR A 5 -5.45 17.54 -6.66
CA THR A 5 -6.12 17.45 -5.35
C THR A 5 -7.46 16.71 -5.48
N GLY A 6 -7.74 15.83 -4.52
CA GLY A 6 -8.92 14.96 -4.49
C GLY A 6 -8.76 13.65 -5.27
N MET A 7 -7.68 13.46 -6.04
CA MET A 7 -7.36 12.13 -6.58
C MET A 7 -6.94 11.19 -5.46
N VAL A 8 -7.27 9.92 -5.64
CA VAL A 8 -6.90 8.84 -4.73
C VAL A 8 -6.10 7.81 -5.51
N PHE A 9 -5.01 7.34 -4.92
CA PHE A 9 -4.11 6.35 -5.52
C PHE A 9 -3.88 5.20 -4.55
N ALA A 10 -3.91 3.98 -5.08
CA ALA A 10 -3.27 2.85 -4.45
C ALA A 10 -1.76 2.95 -4.67
N LEU A 11 -0.98 2.97 -3.58
CA LEU A 11 0.47 2.88 -3.60
C LEU A 11 0.88 1.47 -3.21
N GLU A 12 1.39 0.72 -4.18
CA GLU A 12 1.71 -0.69 -4.02
C GLU A 12 3.21 -0.96 -3.99
N THR A 13 3.60 -2.00 -3.26
CA THR A 13 4.94 -2.59 -3.32
C THR A 13 4.83 -4.11 -3.28
N TYR A 14 5.72 -4.77 -4.02
CA TYR A 14 5.81 -6.21 -4.13
C TYR A 14 7.24 -6.68 -3.86
N CYS A 15 7.40 -7.69 -3.01
CA CYS A 15 8.68 -8.32 -2.70
C CYS A 15 8.55 -9.85 -2.80
N PRO A 16 9.16 -10.49 -3.82
CA PRO A 16 9.10 -11.94 -3.97
C PRO A 16 9.95 -12.65 -2.92
N ALA A 17 9.48 -13.80 -2.43
CA ALA A 17 10.28 -14.69 -1.60
C ALA A 17 11.23 -15.54 -2.46
N LYS A 18 12.22 -16.16 -1.81
CA LYS A 18 13.21 -17.03 -2.48
C LYS A 18 12.68 -18.41 -2.87
N ASP A 19 11.50 -18.78 -2.39
CA ASP A 19 10.86 -20.09 -2.65
C ASP A 19 10.22 -20.17 -4.05
N GLY A 20 10.16 -19.05 -4.77
CA GLY A 20 9.62 -18.96 -6.13
C GLY A 20 8.10 -19.02 -6.23
N VAL A 21 7.37 -19.07 -5.10
CA VAL A 21 5.91 -19.19 -5.06
C VAL A 21 5.23 -18.21 -4.08
N SER A 22 5.97 -17.66 -3.11
CA SER A 22 5.44 -16.73 -2.11
C SER A 22 5.92 -15.30 -2.34
N ALA A 23 5.20 -14.32 -1.78
CA ALA A 23 5.59 -12.91 -1.81
C ALA A 23 4.94 -12.13 -0.67
N ALA A 24 5.57 -11.00 -0.30
CA ALA A 24 4.93 -9.96 0.48
C ALA A 24 4.42 -8.86 -0.48
N ARG A 25 3.17 -8.42 -0.27
CA ARG A 25 2.59 -7.26 -0.96
C ARG A 25 2.01 -6.33 0.09
N ILE A 26 2.34 -5.05 -0.02
CA ILE A 26 1.74 -3.98 0.80
C ILE A 26 1.11 -2.99 -0.17
N GLU A 27 -0.08 -2.53 0.18
CA GLU A 27 -0.85 -1.54 -0.58
C GLU A 27 -1.47 -0.55 0.39
N GLU A 28 -1.18 0.73 0.19
CA GLU A 28 -1.73 1.83 0.99
C GLU A 28 -2.47 2.80 0.08
N GLU A 29 -3.65 3.24 0.50
CA GLU A 29 -4.39 4.26 -0.23
C GLU A 29 -3.96 5.65 0.23
N VAL A 30 -3.65 6.53 -0.72
CA VAL A 30 -3.31 7.93 -0.47
C VAL A 30 -4.25 8.88 -1.21
N VAL A 31 -4.72 9.91 -0.52
CA VAL A 31 -5.42 11.04 -1.12
C VAL A 31 -4.45 12.19 -1.36
N VAL A 32 -4.55 12.81 -2.54
CA VAL A 32 -3.81 14.04 -2.85
C VAL A 32 -4.54 15.22 -2.23
N THR A 33 -3.86 15.94 -1.34
CA THR A 33 -4.34 17.19 -0.74
C THR A 33 -3.61 18.38 -1.36
N ASP A 34 -3.99 19.60 -0.97
CA ASP A 34 -3.25 20.82 -1.31
C ASP A 34 -1.90 20.94 -0.58
N GLN A 35 -1.68 20.15 0.48
CA GLN A 35 -0.46 20.10 1.28
C GLN A 35 0.45 18.89 0.98
N GLY A 36 0.09 18.06 -0.01
CA GLY A 36 0.79 16.82 -0.34
C GLY A 36 -0.11 15.58 -0.21
N CYS A 37 0.47 14.38 -0.22
CA CYS A 37 -0.29 13.13 -0.08
C CYS A 37 -0.54 12.78 1.38
N LYS A 38 -1.72 12.23 1.66
CA LYS A 38 -2.08 11.71 2.99
C LYS A 38 -2.53 10.25 2.87
N VAL A 39 -1.96 9.37 3.69
CA VAL A 39 -2.40 7.97 3.83
C VAL A 39 -3.80 7.94 4.47
N ILE A 40 -4.70 7.17 3.87
CA ILE A 40 -6.07 6.98 4.35
C ILE A 40 -6.40 5.52 4.70
N SER A 41 -5.51 4.57 4.36
CA SER A 41 -5.54 3.22 4.91
C SER A 41 -5.50 3.25 6.45
N LEU A 42 -6.41 2.52 7.08
CA LEU A 42 -6.51 2.42 8.55
C LEU A 42 -6.08 1.05 9.09
N PHE A 43 -5.93 0.06 8.21
CA PHE A 43 -5.47 -1.26 8.61
C PHE A 43 -3.96 -1.20 8.94
N PRO A 44 -3.48 -1.82 10.03
CA PRO A 44 -2.09 -1.72 10.47
C PRO A 44 -1.16 -2.51 9.53
N ALA A 45 -0.76 -1.87 8.42
CA ALA A 45 0.14 -2.45 7.42
C ALA A 45 1.62 -2.44 7.87
N ASP A 46 1.97 -1.65 8.88
CA ASP A 46 3.28 -1.59 9.50
C ASP A 46 3.61 -2.83 10.35
N GLU A 47 2.59 -3.52 10.87
CA GLU A 47 2.76 -4.73 11.68
C GLU A 47 2.80 -6.05 10.88
N LEU A 48 2.77 -5.99 9.54
CA LEU A 48 2.77 -7.15 8.62
C LEU A 48 1.97 -8.36 9.14
N PRO A 49 0.66 -8.22 9.39
CA PRO A 49 -0.14 -9.28 9.97
C PRO A 49 -0.20 -10.50 9.03
N ILE A 50 0.16 -11.67 9.56
CA ILE A 50 0.05 -12.95 8.85
C ILE A 50 -1.41 -13.40 8.90
N ALA A 51 -2.13 -13.22 7.79
CA ALA A 51 -3.54 -13.58 7.68
C ALA A 51 -3.81 -15.09 7.85
N ASN A 52 -2.84 -15.95 7.53
CA ASN A 52 -2.90 -17.40 7.78
C ASN A 52 -1.50 -17.99 7.98
N ARG A 53 -1.33 -18.90 8.95
CA ARG A 53 -0.08 -19.68 9.07
C ARG A 53 -0.12 -20.77 8.00
N TYR A 54 0.92 -20.83 7.18
CA TYR A 54 1.16 -21.94 6.27
C TYR A 54 1.69 -23.16 7.02
#